data_AF-A0A529HTX1-F1
#
_entry.id   AF-A0A529HTX1-F1
#
_cell.length_a   1.000
_cell.length_b   1.000
_cell.length_c   1.000
_cell.angle_alpha   90.00
_cell.angle_beta   90.00
_cell.angle_gamma   90.00
#
_symmetry.space_group_name_H-M   'P 1'
#
loop_
_entity.id
_entity.type
_entity.pdbx_description
1 polymer ?
#
loop_
_entity_poly.entity_id
_entity_poly.type
_entity_poly.pdbx_seq_one_letter_code
_entity_poly.pdbx_strand_id
1 'polypeptide(L)' 'QIMLVSDGGTVIRVPVNGIRFASRATKGVTIFNTAEGEKVVSVERISEPQSDEEESVEGEADATDDAPDIAE' A
#
# COMPACT_ATOMS: atom_id res chain seq x y z
N GLN A 1 3.81 -8.66 1.07
CA GLN A 1 2.37 -8.80 1.43
C GLN A 1 1.83 -7.57 2.19
N ILE A 2 0.51 -7.39 2.29
CA ILE A 2 -0.14 -6.37 3.13
C ILE A 2 -0.89 -7.06 4.26
N MET A 3 -0.78 -6.52 5.48
CA MET A 3 -1.53 -6.94 6.64
C MET A 3 -2.55 -5.88 7.02
N LEU A 4 -3.79 -6.29 7.24
CA LEU A 4 -4.88 -5.44 7.68
C LEU A 4 -5.41 -5.96 9.02
N VAL A 5 -5.77 -5.05 9.90
CA VAL A 5 -6.35 -5.36 11.21
C VAL A 5 -7.69 -4.65 11.32
N SER A 6 -8.74 -5.39 11.68
CA SER A 6 -10.07 -4.84 11.97
C SER A 6 -10.26 -4.51 13.45
N ASP A 7 -11.25 -3.68 13.76
CA ASP A 7 -11.70 -3.41 15.12
C ASP A 7 -12.25 -4.65 15.85
N GLY A 8 -12.71 -5.66 15.11
CA GLY A 8 -13.09 -6.97 15.63
C GLY A 8 -11.92 -7.86 16.05
N GLY A 9 -10.67 -7.43 15.84
CA GLY A 9 -9.47 -8.22 16.14
C GLY A 9 -9.11 -9.23 15.04
N THR A 10 -9.74 -9.15 13.87
CA THR A 10 -9.42 -10.00 12.72
C THR A 10 -8.16 -9.48 12.03
N VAL A 11 -7.19 -10.38 11.82
CA VAL A 11 -5.96 -10.07 11.07
C VAL A 11 -6.05 -10.74 9.70
N ILE A 12 -5.92 -9.93 8.65
CA ILE A 12 -6.05 -10.38 7.26
C ILE A 12 -4.72 -10.16 6.54
N ARG A 13 -4.15 -11.23 5.99
CA ARG A 13 -2.92 -11.19 5.19
C ARG A 13 -3.28 -11.31 3.71
N VAL A 14 -2.83 -10.36 2.91
CA VAL A 14 -3.14 -10.31 1.48
C VAL A 14 -1.84 -10.30 0.67
N PRO A 15 -1.60 -11.30 -0.20
CA PRO A 15 -0.48 -11.27 -1.12
C PRO A 15 -0.72 -10.18 -2.17
N VAL A 16 0.30 -9.37 -2.44
CA VAL A 16 0.19 -8.25 -3.39
C VAL A 16 0.09 -8.71 -4.85
N ASN A 17 0.64 -9.89 -5.15
CA ASN A 17 0.67 -10.46 -6.50
C ASN A 17 -0.73 -10.80 -7.05
N GLY A 18 -1.72 -10.97 -6.18
CA GLY A 18 -3.11 -11.26 -6.57
C GLY A 18 -3.99 -10.02 -6.74
N ILE A 19 -3.45 -8.82 -6.49
CA ILE A 19 -4.24 -7.58 -6.49
C ILE A 19 -4.21 -6.98 -7.89
N ARG A 20 -5.40 -6.68 -8.44
CA ARG A 20 -5.52 -6.02 -9.73
C ARG A 20 -4.89 -4.62 -9.68
N PHE A 21 -3.98 -4.34 -10.61
CA PHE A 21 -3.47 -2.99 -10.85
C PHE A 21 -4.58 -2.09 -11.39
N ALA A 22 -4.86 -1.00 -10.67
CA ALA A 22 -5.83 0.01 -11.04
C ALA A 22 -5.21 1.41 -10.91
N SER A 23 -5.52 2.30 -11.85
CA SER A 23 -5.04 3.69 -11.83
C SER A 23 -5.67 4.49 -10.68
N ARG A 24 -4.98 5.53 -10.19
CA ARG A 24 -5.45 6.45 -9.14
C ARG A 24 -6.74 7.19 -9.52
N ALA A 25 -7.09 7.24 -10.81
CA ALA A 25 -8.34 7.81 -11.30
C ALA A 25 -9.57 6.89 -11.10
N THR A 26 -9.40 5.71 -10.49
CA THR A 26 -10.48 4.74 -10.23
C THR A 26 -10.92 4.76 -8.77
N LYS A 27 -12.05 4.10 -8.47
CA LYS A 27 -12.54 3.91 -7.08
C LYS A 27 -11.71 2.91 -6.27
N GLY A 28 -10.65 2.34 -6.84
CA GLY A 28 -9.89 1.23 -6.25
C GLY A 28 -10.53 -0.13 -6.49
N VAL A 29 -9.99 -1.14 -5.82
CA VAL A 29 -10.43 -2.54 -5.91
C VAL A 29 -10.74 -3.07 -4.52
N THR A 30 -11.81 -3.85 -4.40
CA THR A 30 -12.18 -4.50 -3.14
C THR A 30 -11.32 -5.74 -2.96
N ILE A 31 -10.54 -5.78 -1.87
CA ILE A 31 -9.68 -6.90 -1.53
C ILE A 31 -10.45 -7.96 -0.73
N PHE A 32 -11.32 -7.52 0.20
CA PHE A 32 -12.18 -8.37 1.01
C PHE A 32 -13.40 -7.58 1.47
N ASN A 33 -14.45 -8.27 1.91
CA ASN A 33 -15.62 -7.66 2.54
C ASN A 33 -15.50 -7.79 4.06
N THR A 34 -15.60 -6.67 4.79
CA THR A 34 -15.79 -6.69 6.25
C THR A 34 -17.19 -7.16 6.61
N ALA A 35 -17.36 -7.69 7.82
CA ALA A 35 -18.69 -7.98 8.35
C ALA A 35 -19.49 -6.68 8.59
N GLU A 36 -20.81 -6.80 8.78
CA GLU A 36 -21.66 -5.64 9.06
C GLU A 36 -21.20 -4.94 10.35
N GLY A 37 -20.87 -3.64 10.22
CA GLY A 37 -20.39 -2.82 11.33
C GLY A 37 -18.89 -2.94 11.63
N GLU A 38 -18.17 -3.87 11.01
CA GLU A 38 -16.73 -4.05 11.18
C GLU A 38 -15.94 -3.11 10.27
N LYS A 39 -14.84 -2.55 10.80
CA LYS A 39 -13.99 -1.61 10.07
C LYS A 39 -12.52 -1.97 10.17
N VAL A 40 -11.78 -1.71 9.10
CA VAL A 40 -10.31 -1.76 9.12
C VAL A 40 -9.80 -0.57 9.91
N VAL A 41 -9.01 -0.85 10.95
CA VAL A 41 -8.42 0.17 11.83
C VAL A 41 -6.93 0.35 11.62
N SER A 42 -6.24 -0.65 11.08
CA SER A 42 -4.81 -0.56 10.77
C SER A 42 -4.44 -1.32 9.50
N VAL A 43 -3.47 -0.78 8.76
CA VAL A 43 -2.88 -1.39 7.58
C VAL A 43 -1.37 -1.24 7.65
N GLU A 44 -0.64 -2.33 7.46
CA GLU A 44 0.81 -2.34 7.44
C GLU A 44 1.33 -3.20 6.28
N ARG A 45 2.35 -2.70 5.59
CA ARG A 45 3.05 -3.48 4.55
C ARG A 45 4.11 -4.33 5.22
N ILE A 46 4.07 -5.63 4.97
CA ILE A 46 5.12 -6.54 5.38
C ILE A 46 5.95 -6.90 4.15
N SER A 47 7.24 -6.54 4.20
CA SER A 47 8.22 -7.04 3.25
C SER A 47 8.34 -8.55 3.44
N GLU A 48 8.03 -9.32 2.41
CA GLU A 48 8.39 -10.74 2.40
C GLU A 48 9.92 -10.82 2.28
N PRO A 49 10.60 -11.66 3.09
CA PRO A 49 12.00 -11.95 2.80
C PRO A 49 12.04 -12.59 1.42
N GLN A 50 12.72 -11.93 0.48
CA GLN A 50 13.06 -12.49 -0.82
C GLN A 50 13.63 -13.89 -0.60
N SER A 51 12.88 -14.91 -0.96
CA SER A 51 13.46 -16.16 -1.43
C SER A 51 13.30 -16.08 -2.95
N ASP A 52 14.39 -15.63 -3.60
CA ASP A 52 14.84 -15.81 -5.00
C ASP A 52 13.74 -16.19 -6.02
N GLU A 53 13.43 -15.49 -7.12
CA GLU A 53 14.00 -14.48 -8.01
C GLU A 53 12.78 -13.63 -8.48
N GLU A 54 12.81 -12.31 -8.62
CA GLU A 54 13.31 -11.59 -9.79
C GLU A 54 13.28 -10.08 -9.47
N GLU A 55 14.34 -9.43 -9.94
CA GLU A 55 14.65 -8.01 -9.83
C GLU A 55 13.67 -7.14 -10.64
N SER A 56 13.11 -6.09 -10.02
CA SER A 56 12.88 -4.82 -10.71
C SER A 56 12.70 -3.68 -9.70
N VAL A 57 13.64 -2.76 -9.80
CA VAL A 57 13.91 -1.54 -9.03
C VAL A 57 12.90 -0.40 -9.30
N GLU A 58 13.11 0.68 -8.54
CA GLU A 58 12.57 2.06 -8.63
C GLU A 58 11.44 2.36 -7.63
N GLY A 59 11.68 2.93 -6.43
CA GLY A 59 12.73 3.85 -6.01
C GLY A 59 12.28 5.29 -6.23
N GLU A 60 12.01 6.00 -5.12
CA GLU A 60 11.53 7.38 -5.01
C GLU A 60 11.94 8.36 -6.13
N ALA A 61 10.96 9.12 -6.62
CA ALA A 61 11.16 10.47 -7.15
C ALA A 61 10.49 11.46 -6.18
N ASP A 62 11.14 11.68 -5.04
CA ASP A 62 10.99 12.93 -4.29
C ASP A 62 12.19 13.80 -4.66
N ALA A 63 11.95 14.74 -5.56
CA ALA A 63 12.87 15.83 -5.86
C ALA A 63 12.11 17.13 -5.63
N THR A 64 12.31 17.67 -4.44
CA THR A 64 12.23 19.09 -4.09
C THR A 64 12.75 19.98 -5.22
N ASP A 65 11.93 20.92 -5.66
CA ASP A 65 12.39 22.24 -6.11
C ASP A 65 11.65 23.29 -5.27
N ASP A 66 12.11 23.41 -4.02
CA ASP A 66 11.91 24.60 -3.18
C ASP A 66 13.03 25.57 -3.59
N ALA A 67 12.73 26.49 -4.51
CA ALA A 67 13.66 27.55 -4.88
C ALA A 67 13.52 28.70 -3.86
N PRO A 68 14.60 29.06 -3.13
CA PRO A 68 14.55 30.16 -2.19
C PRO A 68 14.55 31.52 -2.91
N ASP A 69 13.74 32.42 -2.36
CA ASP A 69 13.76 33.87 -2.54
C ASP A 69 15.17 34.44 -2.27
N ILE A 70 15.79 35.07 -3.28
CA ILE A 70 16.86 36.06 -3.10
C ILE A 70 16.88 37.07 -4.26
N ALA A 71 17.04 38.33 -3.87
CA ALA A 71 16.85 39.58 -4.61
C ALA A 71 17.88 39.90 -5.72
N GLU A 72 17.40 40.59 -6.77
CA GLU A 72 17.86 41.94 -7.19
C GLU A 72 16.70 42.69 -7.88
#